data_AF-A0A8J7YT50-F1
#
_entry.id   AF-A0A8J7YT50-F1
#
_cell.length_a   1.000
_cell.length_b   1.000
_cell.length_c   1.000
_cell.angle_alpha   90.00
_cell.angle_beta   90.00
_cell.angle_gamma   90.00
#
_symmetry.space_group_name_H-M   'P 1'
#
loop_
_entity.id
_entity.type
_entity.pdbx_description
1 polymer ?
#
loop_
_entity_poly.entity_id
_entity_poly.type
_entity_poly.pdbx_seq_one_letter_code
_entity_poly.pdbx_strand_id
1 'polypeptide(L)'
;MVSANSAIKGEKKTVIIDEEILEKETKELGEHAEKEYRYNAFWRPVVGGLLFGLGGSIVVMAAVFGWTYHLLGQGYLTMFFGMLIGFTMLYIGIGLTS
;
A
#
# COMPACT_ATOMS: atom_id res chain seq x y z
N MET A 1 72.15 23.89 -4.06
CA MET A 1 70.85 24.02 -4.75
C MET A 1 69.85 23.26 -3.89
N VAL A 2 69.20 23.88 -2.89
CA VAL A 2 68.04 24.80 -2.92
C VAL A 2 66.73 24.08 -3.31
N SER A 3 65.78 24.13 -2.38
CA SER A 3 64.31 24.01 -2.52
C SER A 3 63.72 22.64 -2.89
N ALA A 4 62.59 22.20 -2.33
CA ALA A 4 61.73 22.78 -1.32
C ALA A 4 60.92 21.68 -0.65
N ASN A 5 60.87 21.78 0.68
CA ASN A 5 59.74 21.39 1.48
C ASN A 5 58.47 22.05 0.91
N SER A 6 57.53 21.28 0.35
CA SER A 6 56.17 21.80 0.12
C SER A 6 55.12 20.70 0.11
N ALA A 7 54.22 20.82 1.09
CA ALA A 7 52.84 20.32 1.09
C ALA A 7 52.69 18.80 1.20
N ILE A 8 52.59 18.20 2.40
CA ILE A 8 51.40 18.21 3.27
C ILE A 8 50.11 18.64 2.55
N LYS A 9 49.07 17.80 2.68
CA LYS A 9 47.63 18.13 2.66
C LYS A 9 46.93 17.76 1.34
N GLY A 10 46.23 16.62 1.33
CA GLY A 10 45.41 16.26 0.18
C GLY A 10 44.28 15.27 0.45
N GLU A 11 44.54 14.13 1.07
CA GLU A 11 43.57 13.02 1.03
C GLU A 11 42.87 12.77 2.36
N LYS A 12 42.00 13.71 2.74
CA LYS A 12 40.97 13.48 3.76
C LYS A 12 39.78 14.41 3.50
N LYS A 13 39.15 14.31 2.33
CA LYS A 13 38.00 15.17 2.01
C LYS A 13 36.92 14.60 1.08
N THR A 14 36.98 13.31 0.74
CA THR A 14 35.97 12.69 -0.13
C THR A 14 34.91 11.89 0.63
N VAL A 15 35.21 11.36 1.82
CA VAL A 15 34.26 10.54 2.60
C VAL A 15 33.12 11.36 3.23
N ILE A 16 33.36 12.64 3.55
CA ILE A 16 32.36 13.49 4.23
C ILE A 16 31.26 13.97 3.25
N ILE A 17 31.58 14.04 1.95
CA ILE A 17 30.65 14.54 0.92
C ILE A 17 29.61 13.46 0.58
N ASP A 18 29.99 12.18 0.59
CA ASP A 18 29.05 11.07 0.43
C ASP A 18 28.05 11.01 1.59
N GLU A 19 28.51 11.16 2.83
CA GLU A 19 27.64 11.05 4.01
C GLU A 19 26.59 12.17 4.08
N GLU A 20 26.96 13.42 3.76
CA GLU A 20 26.06 14.57 3.79
C GLU A 20 25.04 14.58 2.62
N ILE A 21 25.41 14.01 1.47
CA ILE A 21 24.50 13.81 0.33
C ILE A 21 23.57 12.63 0.59
N LEU A 22 24.09 11.53 1.15
CA LEU A 22 23.29 10.36 1.53
C LEU A 22 22.26 10.72 2.61
N GLU A 23 22.64 11.55 3.59
CA GLU A 23 21.74 12.01 4.65
C GLU A 23 20.64 12.94 4.11
N LYS A 24 20.95 13.76 3.09
CA LYS A 24 19.97 14.60 2.39
C LYS A 24 19.00 13.77 1.54
N GLU A 25 19.49 12.85 0.73
CA GLU A 25 18.63 11.95 -0.04
C GLU A 25 17.77 11.07 0.86
N THR A 26 18.32 10.57 1.97
CA THR A 26 17.56 9.77 2.94
C THR A 26 16.49 10.60 3.66
N LYS A 27 16.74 11.88 3.94
CA LYS A 27 15.74 12.80 4.49
C LYS A 27 14.66 13.16 3.49
N GLU A 28 15.01 13.40 2.22
CA GLU A 28 14.03 13.67 1.16
C GLU A 28 13.18 12.44 0.87
N LEU A 29 13.78 11.25 0.77
CA LEU A 29 13.06 9.97 0.67
C LEU A 29 12.19 9.72 1.90
N GLY A 30 12.67 10.06 3.10
CA GLY A 30 11.91 10.00 4.34
C GLY A 30 10.70 10.92 4.35
N GLU A 31 10.85 12.19 3.93
CA GLU A 31 9.73 13.14 3.80
C GLU A 31 8.72 12.71 2.74
N HIS A 32 9.18 12.17 1.61
CA HIS A 32 8.31 11.62 0.57
C HIS A 32 7.52 10.41 1.07
N ALA A 33 8.20 9.46 1.72
CA ALA A 33 7.56 8.30 2.32
C ALA A 33 6.58 8.70 3.44
N GLU A 34 6.89 9.72 4.24
CA GLU A 34 6.01 10.21 5.30
C GLU A 34 4.75 10.90 4.74
N LYS A 35 4.90 11.71 3.68
CA LYS A 35 3.75 12.31 2.96
C LYS A 35 2.88 11.24 2.32
N GLU A 36 3.48 10.26 1.66
CA GLU A 36 2.77 9.16 1.02
C GLU A 36 2.09 8.27 2.06
N TYR A 37 2.73 8.03 3.20
CA TYR A 37 2.15 7.30 4.33
C TYR A 37 0.96 8.05 4.94
N ARG A 38 1.03 9.38 5.13
CA ARG A 38 -0.12 10.17 5.61
C ARG A 38 -1.26 10.18 4.60
N TYR A 39 -0.97 10.30 3.31
CA TYR A 39 -2.00 10.23 2.27
C TYR A 39 -2.66 8.85 2.25
N ASN A 40 -1.86 7.78 2.27
CA ASN A 40 -2.35 6.41 2.27
C ASN A 40 -3.11 6.08 3.57
N ALA A 41 -2.68 6.61 4.72
CA ALA A 41 -3.39 6.45 5.99
C ALA A 41 -4.77 7.12 5.99
N PHE A 42 -4.95 8.22 5.24
CA PHE A 42 -6.26 8.85 5.08
C PHE A 42 -7.17 8.06 4.12
N TRP A 43 -6.62 7.53 3.02
CA TRP A 43 -7.40 6.82 2.01
C TRP A 43 -7.68 5.35 2.35
N ARG A 44 -6.82 4.68 3.12
CA ARG A 44 -7.01 3.29 3.56
C ARG A 44 -8.38 3.03 4.21
N PRO A 45 -8.86 3.81 5.20
CA PRO A 45 -10.19 3.58 5.78
C PRO A 45 -11.33 3.91 4.80
N VAL A 46 -11.16 4.87 3.89
CA VAL A 46 -12.16 5.20 2.86
C VAL A 46 -12.31 4.03 1.87
N VAL A 47 -11.19 3.54 1.35
CA VAL A 47 -11.14 2.39 0.43
C VAL A 47 -11.60 1.12 1.13
N GLY A 48 -11.18 0.92 2.39
CA GLY A 48 -11.59 -0.21 3.23
C GLY A 48 -13.10 -0.24 3.48
N GLY A 49 -13.70 0.91 3.84
CA GLY A 49 -15.15 1.04 4.01
C GLY A 49 -15.93 0.81 2.71
N LEU A 50 -15.42 1.29 1.57
CA LEU A 50 -16.00 1.03 0.25
C LEU A 50 -15.97 -0.46 -0.11
N LEU A 51 -14.81 -1.12 0.07
CA LEU A 51 -14.66 -2.56 -0.18
C LEU A 51 -15.53 -3.40 0.76
N PHE A 52 -15.65 -3.00 2.02
CA PHE A 52 -16.53 -3.64 2.98
C PHE A 52 -18.01 -3.50 2.57
N GLY A 53 -18.45 -2.29 2.22
CA GLY A 53 -19.83 -2.04 1.78
C GLY A 53 -20.18 -2.80 0.49
N LEU A 54 -19.29 -2.74 -0.52
CA LEU A 54 -19.45 -3.46 -1.77
C LEU A 54 -19.45 -4.98 -1.55
N GLY A 55 -18.48 -5.51 -0.80
CA GLY A 55 -18.40 -6.92 -0.45
C GLY A 55 -19.66 -7.42 0.26
N GLY A 56 -20.15 -6.67 1.25
CA GLY A 56 -21.39 -6.97 1.97
C GLY A 56 -22.61 -6.99 1.04
N SER A 57 -22.74 -5.98 0.16
CA SER A 57 -23.83 -5.95 -0.82
C SER A 57 -23.80 -7.15 -1.78
N ILE A 58 -22.61 -7.58 -2.21
CA ILE A 58 -22.43 -8.73 -3.10
C ILE A 58 -22.83 -10.02 -2.40
N VAL A 59 -22.47 -10.21 -1.12
CA VAL A 59 -22.90 -11.39 -0.35
C VAL A 59 -24.42 -11.44 -0.23
N VAL A 60 -25.06 -10.31 0.09
CA VAL A 60 -26.52 -10.23 0.18
C VAL A 60 -27.18 -10.54 -1.16
N MET A 61 -26.70 -9.93 -2.26
CA MET A 61 -27.20 -10.20 -3.60
C MET A 61 -26.99 -11.67 -4.00
N ALA A 62 -25.84 -12.25 -3.71
CA ALA A 62 -25.54 -13.66 -3.97
C ALA A 62 -26.49 -14.60 -3.23
N ALA A 63 -26.90 -14.27 -2.00
CA ALA A 63 -27.89 -15.03 -1.25
C ALA A 63 -29.29 -14.90 -1.85
N VAL A 64 -29.72 -13.68 -2.18
CA VAL A 64 -31.03 -13.42 -2.81
C VAL A 64 -31.13 -14.12 -4.16
N PHE A 65 -30.19 -13.86 -5.06
CA PHE A 65 -30.15 -14.48 -6.38
C PHE A 65 -29.89 -15.98 -6.30
N GLY A 66 -29.06 -16.46 -5.37
CA GLY A 66 -28.88 -17.88 -5.12
C GLY A 66 -30.20 -18.58 -4.82
N TRP A 67 -31.02 -18.00 -3.95
CA TRP A 67 -32.37 -18.48 -3.67
C TRP A 67 -33.30 -18.39 -4.89
N THR A 68 -33.32 -17.25 -5.59
CA THR A 68 -34.19 -17.04 -6.76
C THR A 68 -33.85 -17.99 -7.90
N TYR A 69 -32.57 -18.18 -8.21
CA TYR A 69 -32.08 -19.05 -9.27
C TYR A 69 -31.98 -20.53 -8.85
N HIS A 70 -32.09 -20.85 -7.56
CA HIS A 70 -32.24 -22.23 -7.11
C HIS A 70 -33.52 -22.85 -7.69
N LEU A 71 -34.60 -22.07 -7.77
CA LEU A 71 -35.86 -22.47 -8.42
C LEU A 71 -35.71 -22.74 -9.93
N LEU A 72 -34.64 -22.23 -10.55
CA LEU A 72 -34.29 -22.39 -11.96
C LEU A 72 -33.19 -23.44 -12.20
N GLY A 73 -32.74 -24.14 -11.15
CA GLY A 73 -31.71 -25.19 -11.23
C GLY A 73 -30.27 -24.70 -11.45
N GLN A 74 -30.02 -23.39 -11.49
CA GLN A 74 -28.70 -22.78 -11.76
C GLN A 74 -28.16 -21.87 -10.65
N GLY A 75 -28.91 -21.68 -9.55
CA GLY A 75 -28.53 -20.71 -8.50
C GLY A 75 -27.27 -21.04 -7.70
N TYR A 76 -26.84 -22.30 -7.69
CA TYR A 76 -25.66 -22.73 -6.93
C TYR A 76 -24.36 -22.05 -7.41
N LEU A 77 -24.20 -21.91 -8.73
CA LEU A 77 -22.97 -21.34 -9.29
C LEU A 77 -22.86 -19.85 -8.94
N THR A 78 -23.95 -19.11 -9.13
CA THR A 78 -24.04 -17.67 -8.84
C THR A 78 -23.86 -17.39 -7.34
N MET A 79 -24.46 -18.22 -6.49
CA MET A 79 -24.31 -18.13 -5.03
C MET A 79 -22.87 -18.38 -4.60
N PHE A 80 -22.22 -19.42 -5.14
CA PHE A 80 -20.84 -19.78 -4.77
C PHE A 80 -19.85 -18.68 -5.15
N PHE A 81 -19.85 -18.22 -6.41
CA PHE A 81 -18.93 -17.17 -6.84
C PHE A 81 -19.26 -15.81 -6.20
N GLY A 82 -20.54 -15.48 -6.05
CA GLY A 82 -20.96 -14.25 -5.39
C GLY A 82 -20.53 -14.20 -3.92
N MET A 83 -20.70 -15.29 -3.18
CA MET A 83 -20.21 -15.38 -1.80
C MET A 83 -18.67 -15.32 -1.74
N LEU A 84 -17.96 -16.05 -2.60
CA LEU A 84 -16.50 -16.03 -2.63
C LEU A 84 -15.95 -14.61 -2.84
N ILE A 85 -16.46 -13.90 -3.85
CA ILE A 85 -16.05 -12.53 -4.17
C ILE A 85 -16.42 -11.59 -3.02
N GLY A 86 -17.66 -11.67 -2.54
CA GLY A 86 -18.16 -10.83 -1.46
C GLY A 86 -17.36 -10.99 -0.16
N PHE A 87 -17.08 -12.23 0.27
CA PHE A 87 -16.26 -12.50 1.45
C PHE A 87 -14.81 -12.04 1.28
N THR A 88 -14.23 -12.20 0.09
CA THR A 88 -12.88 -11.72 -0.20
C THR A 88 -12.80 -10.19 -0.06
N MET A 89 -13.78 -9.48 -0.62
CA MET A 89 -13.84 -8.02 -0.52
C MET A 89 -14.10 -7.55 0.92
N LEU A 90 -14.93 -8.26 1.68
CA LEU A 90 -15.14 -7.98 3.10
C LEU A 90 -13.84 -8.15 3.91
N TYR A 91 -13.10 -9.25 3.67
CA TYR A 91 -11.84 -9.52 4.36
C TYR A 91 -10.79 -8.43 4.09
N ILE A 92 -10.64 -8.03 2.82
CA ILE A 92 -9.73 -6.94 2.43
C ILE A 92 -10.20 -5.61 3.04
N GLY A 93 -11.51 -5.33 2.98
CA GLY A 93 -12.10 -4.12 3.54
C GLY A 93 -11.80 -3.98 5.04
N ILE A 94 -12.01 -5.04 5.82
CA ILE A 94 -11.70 -5.06 7.25
C ILE A 94 -10.21 -4.78 7.49
N GLY A 95 -9.31 -5.47 6.79
CA GLY A 95 -7.86 -5.31 6.95
C GLY A 95 -7.30 -3.94 6.51
N LEU A 96 -8.04 -3.20 5.69
CA LEU A 96 -7.69 -1.82 5.31
C LEU A 96 -8.28 -0.77 6.24
N THR A 97 -9.29 -1.12 7.04
CA THR A 97 -10.00 -0.21 7.94
C THR A 97 -9.53 -0.32 9.40
N SER A 98 -8.95 -1.46 9.81
CA SER A 98 -8.33 -1.67 11.13
C SER A 98 -6.89 -1.17 11.20
#